data_AF-A0A349LH83-F1
#
_entry.id   AF-A0A349LH83-F1
#
_cell.length_a   1.000
_cell.length_b   1.000
_cell.length_c   1.000
_cell.angle_alpha   90.00
_cell.angle_beta   90.00
_cell.angle_gamma   90.00
#
_symmetry.space_group_name_H-M   'P 1'
#
loop_
_entity.id
_entity.type
_entity.pdbx_description
1 polymer ?
#
loop_
_entity_poly.entity_id
_entity_poly.type
_entity_poly.pdbx_seq_one_letter_code
_entity_poly.pdbx_strand_id
1 'polypeptide(L)' 'MNSEDLRRSVTSALAAVKDPGSGRDLVAAGVVQNLEADESGSVRFQFQLGSDDASDLLKQARSTVEALEGVS' A
#
# COMPACT_ATOMS: atom_id res chain seq x y z
N MET A 1 15.50 -10.62 -1.23
CA MET A 1 15.08 -9.24 -0.92
C MET A 1 14.84 -9.19 0.57
N ASN A 2 15.42 -8.24 1.31
CA ASN A 2 15.18 -8.14 2.75
C ASN A 2 13.86 -7.41 3.03
N SER A 3 13.30 -7.63 4.21
CA SER A 3 12.04 -7.03 4.66
C SER A 3 12.04 -5.49 4.58
N GLU A 4 13.18 -4.84 4.85
CA GLU A 4 13.31 -3.38 4.73
C GLU A 4 13.21 -2.88 3.28
N ASP A 5 13.86 -3.57 2.34
CA ASP A 5 13.76 -3.26 0.91
C ASP A 5 12.34 -3.46 0.40
N LEU A 6 11.69 -4.56 0.81
CA LEU A 6 10.30 -4.84 0.46
C LEU A 6 9.36 -3.77 1.02
N ARG A 7 9.51 -3.41 2.30
CA ARG A 7 8.73 -2.34 2.93
C ARG A 7 8.88 -1.02 2.18
N ARG A 8 10.09 -0.68 1.75
CA ARG A 8 10.38 0.55 1.01
C ARG A 8 9.76 0.52 -0.38
N SER A 9 9.86 -0.60 -1.09
CA SER A 9 9.19 -0.80 -2.39
C SER A 9 7.68 -0.71 -2.28
N VAL A 10 7.08 -1.35 -1.28
CA VAL A 10 5.64 -1.28 -0.98
C VAL A 10 5.22 0.15 -0.66
N THR A 11 5.96 0.84 0.19
CA THR A 11 5.65 2.25 0.53
C THR A 11 5.68 3.12 -0.71
N SER A 12 6.69 2.97 -1.56
CA SER A 12 6.81 3.73 -2.80
C SER A 12 5.69 3.40 -3.79
N ALA A 13 5.29 2.13 -3.89
CA ALA A 13 4.19 1.69 -4.72
C ALA A 13 2.84 2.26 -4.25
N LEU A 14 2.58 2.22 -2.94
CA LEU A 14 1.38 2.80 -2.34
C LEU A 14 1.34 4.33 -2.48
N ALA A 15 2.49 5.01 -2.42
CA ALA A 15 2.59 6.45 -2.64
C ALA A 15 2.34 6.84 -4.13
N ALA A 16 2.50 5.91 -5.06
CA ALA A 16 2.15 6.14 -6.47
C ALA A 16 0.63 6.11 -6.70
N VAL A 17 -0.12 5.45 -5.81
CA VAL A 17 -1.59 5.39 -5.88
C VAL A 17 -2.16 6.68 -5.28
N LYS A 18 -2.86 7.45 -6.12
CA LYS A 18 -3.54 8.68 -5.71
C LYS A 18 -5.02 8.42 -5.46
N ASP A 19 -5.51 8.96 -4.35
CA ASP A 19 -6.94 9.03 -4.03
C ASP A 19 -7.62 10.01 -5.01
N PRO A 20 -8.62 9.59 -5.81
CA PRO A 20 -9.30 10.47 -6.76
C PRO A 20 -10.18 11.52 -6.07
N GLY A 21 -10.60 11.30 -4.82
CA GLY A 21 -11.45 12.25 -4.08
C GLY A 21 -10.67 13.44 -3.50
N SER A 22 -9.49 13.19 -2.94
CA SER A 22 -8.60 14.19 -2.34
C SER A 22 -7.41 14.58 -3.22
N GLY A 23 -7.10 13.82 -4.27
CA GLY A 23 -5.92 14.01 -5.12
C GLY A 23 -4.59 13.72 -4.42
N ARG A 24 -4.63 13.19 -3.19
CA ARG A 24 -3.48 12.91 -2.34
C ARG A 24 -3.06 11.45 -2.46
N ASP A 25 -1.77 11.19 -2.34
CA ASP A 25 -1.27 9.83 -2.29
C ASP A 25 -1.68 9.13 -0.98
N LEU A 26 -1.92 7.82 -1.04
CA LEU A 26 -2.43 7.05 0.09
C LEU A 26 -1.49 7.07 1.31
N VAL A 27 -0.18 7.25 1.08
CA VAL A 27 0.80 7.34 2.16
C VAL A 27 0.79 8.72 2.81
N ALA A 28 0.84 9.81 2.05
CA ALA A 28 0.81 11.18 2.58
C ALA A 28 -0.57 11.59 3.10
N ALA A 29 -1.64 10.96 2.61
CA ALA A 29 -2.97 11.08 3.20
C ALA A 29 -3.06 10.44 4.60
N GLY A 30 -2.06 9.64 5.01
CA GLY A 30 -2.03 8.96 6.30
C GLY A 30 -3.06 7.85 6.42
N VAL A 31 -3.63 7.39 5.30
CA VAL A 31 -4.65 6.34 5.30
C VAL A 31 -4.05 4.95 5.44
N VAL A 32 -2.79 4.76 5.04
CA VAL A 32 -2.03 3.52 5.25
C VAL A 32 -1.35 3.58 6.62
N GLN A 33 -1.73 2.67 7.51
CA GLN A 33 -1.15 2.51 8.82
C GLN A 33 -0.60 1.09 9.01
N ASN A 34 0.32 0.93 9.96
CA ASN A 34 0.84 -0.38 10.35
C ASN A 34 1.38 -1.21 9.17
N LEU A 35 2.12 -0.57 8.25
CA LEU A 35 2.77 -1.26 7.15
C LEU A 35 3.94 -2.11 7.67
N GLU A 36 3.75 -3.41 7.61
CA GLU A 36 4.69 -4.46 7.99
C GLU A 36 4.99 -5.32 6.77
N ALA A 37 6.26 -5.62 6.56
CA ALA A 37 6.71 -6.53 5.53
C ALA A 37 7.67 -7.54 6.16
N ASP A 38 7.49 -8.80 5.83
CA ASP A 38 8.29 -9.90 6.36
C ASP A 38 9.31 -10.40 5.34
N GLU A 39 10.36 -11.08 5.80
CA GLU A 39 11.36 -11.72 4.94
C GLU A 39 10.78 -12.85 4.07
N SER A 40 9.65 -13.43 4.47
CA SER A 40 8.90 -14.39 3.66
C SER A 40 8.12 -13.75 2.50
N GLY A 41 8.16 -12.43 2.33
CA GLY A 41 7.41 -11.72 1.29
C GLY A 41 5.97 -11.37 1.67
N SER A 42 5.56 -11.66 2.90
CA SER A 42 4.25 -11.29 3.42
C SER A 42 4.19 -9.80 3.73
N VAL A 43 3.21 -9.10 3.16
CA VAL A 43 2.99 -7.67 3.39
C VAL A 43 1.63 -7.47 4.04
N ARG A 44 1.62 -6.74 5.16
CA ARG A 44 0.41 -6.38 5.89
C ARG A 44 0.38 -4.88 6.10
N PHE A 45 -0.77 -4.27 5.86
CA PHE A 45 -1.03 -2.88 6.18
C PHE A 45 -2.51 -2.71 6.50
N GLN A 46 -2.84 -1.66 7.22
CA GLN A 46 -4.20 -1.28 7.56
C GLN A 46 -4.58 -0.02 6.79
N PHE A 47 -5.76 -0.04 6.18
CA PHE A 47 -6.32 1.12 5.53
C PHE A 47 -7.40 1.73 6.41
N GLN A 48 -7.29 3.03 6.66
CA GLN A 48 -8.28 3.79 7.41
C GLN A 48 -8.90 4.84 6.48
N LEU A 49 -9.85 4.38 5.65
CA LEU A 49 -10.69 5.23 4.80
C LEU A 49 -12.15 5.12 5.25
N GLY A 50 -12.86 6.24 5.22
CA GLY A 50 -14.24 6.36 5.72
C GLY A 50 -15.32 6.41 4.64
N SER A 51 -15.01 6.14 3.36
CA SER A 51 -15.97 6.31 2.25
C SER A 51 -16.03 5.10 1.32
N ASP A 52 -17.14 5.00 0.57
CA ASP A 52 -17.44 3.96 -0.42
C ASP A 52 -16.31 3.77 -1.47
N ASP A 53 -15.66 4.87 -1.86
CA ASP A 53 -14.52 4.91 -2.79
C ASP A 53 -13.24 4.22 -2.28
N ALA A 54 -13.17 3.90 -0.98
CA ALA A 54 -12.03 3.23 -0.38
C ALA A 54 -11.79 1.82 -0.94
N SER A 55 -12.85 1.15 -1.38
CA SER A 55 -12.77 -0.24 -1.85
C SER A 55 -12.00 -0.36 -3.17
N ASP A 56 -12.19 0.57 -4.10
CA ASP A 56 -11.46 0.60 -5.36
C ASP A 56 -9.99 0.99 -5.15
N LEU A 57 -9.73 1.94 -4.27
CA LEU A 57 -8.36 2.28 -3.87
C LEU A 57 -7.63 1.13 -3.21
N LEU A 58 -8.30 0.39 -2.32
CA LEU A 58 -7.74 -0.79 -1.68
C LEU A 58 -7.40 -1.86 -2.71
N LYS A 59 -8.28 -2.11 -3.69
CA LYS A 59 -8.01 -3.05 -4.79
C LYS A 59 -6.80 -2.60 -5.62
N GLN A 60 -6.72 -1.32 -5.97
CA GLN A 60 -5.62 -0.76 -6.75
C GLN A 60 -4.29 -0.84 -5.98
N ALA A 61 -4.29 -0.45 -4.71
CA ALA A 61 -3.17 -0.53 -3.80
C ALA A 61 -2.68 -1.97 -3.66
N ARG A 62 -3.60 -2.91 -3.40
CA ARG A 62 -3.30 -4.33 -3.31
C ARG A 62 -2.71 -4.87 -4.62
N SER A 63 -3.33 -4.59 -5.76
CA SER A 63 -2.84 -5.06 -7.06
C SER A 63 -1.46 -4.50 -7.39
N THR A 64 -1.17 -3.26 -7.00
CA THR A 64 0.16 -2.64 -7.17
C THR A 64 1.19 -3.33 -6.27
N VAL A 65 0.83 -3.67 -5.03
CA VAL A 65 1.70 -4.41 -4.10
C VAL A 65 1.91 -5.85 -4.55
N GLU A 66 0.88 -6.55 -5.00
CA GLU A 66 0.97 -7.91 -5.54
C GLU A 66 1.82 -7.97 -6.83
N ALA A 67 1.95 -6.86 -7.55
CA ALA A 67 2.84 -6.76 -8.72
C ALA A 67 4.32 -6.55 -8.35
N LEU A 68 4.65 -6.31 -7.07
CA LEU A 68 6.04 -6.16 -6.64
C LEU A 68 6.75 -7.51 -6.55
N GLU A 69 7.96 -7.58 -7.11
CA GLU A 69 8.82 -8.74 -6.97
C GLU A 69 9.19 -8.95 -5.49
N GLY A 70 8.87 -10.14 -4.97
CA GLY A 70 9.11 -10.51 -3.57
C GLY A 70 7.87 -10.48 -2.68
N VAL A 71 6.69 -10.12 -3.20
CA VAL A 71 5.40 -10.34 -2.51
C VAL A 71 4.85 -11.72 -2.86
N SER A 72 4.29 -12.44 -1.87
CA SER A 72 3.68 -13.77 -2.02
C SER A 72 2.35 -13.89 -1.30
#